data_AF-R7XEP1-F1
#
_entry.id   AF-R7XEP1-F1
#
_cell.length_a   1.000
_cell.length_b   1.000
_cell.length_c   1.000
_cell.angle_alpha   90.00
_cell.angle_beta   90.00
_cell.angle_gamma   90.00
#
_symmetry.space_group_name_H-M   'P 1'
#
loop_
_entity.id
_entity.type
_entity.pdbx_description
1 polymer ?
#
loop_
_entity_poly.entity_id
_entity_poly.type
_entity_poly.pdbx_seq_one_letter_code
_entity_poly.pdbx_strand_id
1 'polypeptide(L)'
;MNDPQEGPAVTIRSRRSQHAVLLASAGALLLAACASSGGGASKFDVDSFLRAPDSGLPEVLGNPGFLKATRVSATECAVMLQSASTGVLEDLPPSSNARGPAWLLHPKGQPDQVWLVVSESGGERTCHGPLPADAMQALAARAKG
;
A
#
# COMPACT_ATOMS: atom_id res chain seq x y z
N MET A 1 60.84 10.54 -13.70
CA MET A 1 61.07 9.16 -13.21
C MET A 1 59.76 8.40 -13.36
N ASN A 2 59.76 7.47 -14.31
CA ASN A 2 58.96 6.24 -14.49
C ASN A 2 57.50 6.14 -13.98
N ASP A 3 56.60 5.92 -14.93
CA ASP A 3 55.39 5.07 -14.82
C ASP A 3 55.81 3.59 -14.61
N PRO A 4 54.96 2.69 -14.03
CA PRO A 4 53.99 1.98 -14.88
C PRO A 4 52.62 1.66 -14.22
N GLN A 5 51.57 1.69 -15.04
CA GLN A 5 50.64 0.59 -15.42
C GLN A 5 50.38 -0.59 -14.45
N GLU A 6 49.13 -1.12 -14.51
CA GLU A 6 48.64 -2.52 -14.41
C GLU A 6 47.33 -2.56 -13.61
N GLY A 7 46.13 -2.79 -14.17
CA GLY A 7 45.66 -4.04 -14.78
C GLY A 7 44.59 -4.68 -13.86
N PRO A 8 43.46 -5.23 -14.37
CA PRO A 8 42.32 -5.65 -13.56
C PRO A 8 42.49 -7.06 -13.00
N ALA A 9 42.13 -7.28 -11.73
CA ALA A 9 42.06 -8.61 -11.14
C ALA A 9 40.62 -8.95 -10.75
N VAL A 10 39.91 -9.54 -11.71
CA VAL A 10 38.80 -10.45 -11.41
C VAL A 10 39.33 -11.55 -10.48
N THR A 11 38.72 -11.74 -9.32
CA THR A 11 38.83 -13.01 -8.59
C THR A 11 37.45 -13.57 -8.36
N ILE A 12 37.15 -14.58 -9.17
CA ILE A 12 36.03 -15.50 -9.05
C ILE A 12 36.28 -16.39 -7.82
N ARG A 13 35.29 -16.41 -6.92
CA ARG A 13 34.72 -17.57 -6.21
C ARG A 13 35.72 -18.63 -5.70
N SER A 14 35.75 -18.84 -4.38
CA SER A 14 35.35 -20.14 -3.85
C SER A 14 35.19 -20.18 -2.34
N ARG A 15 34.17 -20.96 -1.99
CA ARG A 15 33.70 -21.33 -0.66
C ARG A 15 34.86 -21.86 0.19
N ARG A 16 34.96 -21.37 1.43
CA ARG A 16 35.55 -22.16 2.50
C ARG A 16 34.57 -22.20 3.65
N SER A 17 33.92 -23.36 3.72
CA SER A 17 33.10 -23.82 4.83
C SER A 17 33.85 -23.62 6.14
N GLN A 18 33.24 -22.91 7.07
CA GLN A 18 33.63 -22.96 8.48
C GLN A 18 32.50 -23.65 9.24
N HIS A 19 32.78 -24.92 9.59
CA HIS A 19 32.09 -25.67 10.61
C HIS A 19 32.50 -25.12 11.97
N ALA A 20 31.52 -24.71 12.79
CA ALA A 20 31.63 -24.41 14.23
C ALA A 20 30.28 -23.77 14.62
N VAL A 21 29.48 -24.19 15.59
CA VAL A 21 29.53 -25.16 16.68
C VAL A 21 28.06 -25.55 16.93
N LEU A 22 27.76 -26.84 17.04
CA LEU A 22 26.48 -27.32 17.58
C LEU A 22 26.55 -27.19 19.12
N LEU A 23 25.87 -26.18 19.67
CA LEU A 23 25.53 -26.11 21.08
C LEU A 23 24.02 -26.28 21.21
N ALA A 24 23.65 -27.40 21.82
CA ALA A 24 22.29 -27.72 22.20
C ALA A 24 21.84 -26.81 23.35
N SER A 25 20.76 -26.06 23.14
CA SER A 25 19.92 -25.52 24.20
C SER A 25 18.46 -25.71 23.80
N ALA A 26 17.76 -26.50 24.61
CA ALA A 26 16.32 -26.68 24.53
C ALA A 26 15.61 -25.36 24.90
N GLY A 27 14.55 -25.04 24.15
CA GLY A 27 13.57 -24.02 24.55
C GLY A 27 13.51 -22.79 23.63
N ALA A 28 12.80 -22.93 22.51
CA ALA A 28 11.89 -21.91 21.96
C ALA A 28 11.22 -22.51 20.72
N LEU A 29 9.90 -22.65 20.79
CA LEU A 29 9.07 -23.01 19.66
C LEU A 29 9.21 -21.94 18.55
N LEU A 30 9.54 -22.43 17.35
CA LEU A 30 9.00 -22.03 16.05
C LEU A 30 8.68 -20.54 15.87
N LEU A 31 9.54 -19.84 15.11
CA LEU A 31 9.16 -18.83 14.11
C LEU A 31 10.36 -18.53 13.19
N ALA A 32 10.91 -19.59 12.59
CA ALA A 32 11.71 -19.47 11.37
C ALA A 32 10.75 -19.51 10.16
N ALA A 33 10.00 -18.43 9.96
CA ALA A 33 9.31 -18.22 8.69
C ALA A 33 10.29 -17.51 7.74
N CYS A 34 10.63 -18.22 6.67
CA CYS A 34 11.50 -17.77 5.60
C CYS A 34 10.91 -16.53 4.90
N ALA A 35 11.50 -15.36 5.10
CA ALA A 35 11.37 -14.26 4.13
C ALA A 35 12.49 -14.40 3.08
N SER A 36 12.45 -15.50 2.32
CA SER A 36 13.04 -15.57 0.98
C SER A 36 11.92 -15.44 -0.03
N SER A 37 11.63 -14.20 -0.38
CA SER A 37 11.06 -13.81 -1.67
C SER A 37 11.97 -12.66 -2.13
N GLY A 38 13.07 -12.92 -2.85
CA GLY A 38 13.06 -13.71 -4.06
C GLY A 38 12.25 -12.93 -5.09
N GLY A 39 12.94 -12.18 -5.96
CA GLY A 39 12.34 -11.19 -6.86
C GLY A 39 11.09 -11.67 -7.59
N GLY A 40 9.97 -11.05 -7.23
CA GLY A 40 8.68 -11.09 -7.91
C GLY A 40 7.83 -10.04 -7.20
N ALA A 41 7.45 -8.96 -7.89
CA ALA A 41 6.77 -7.83 -7.28
C ALA A 41 5.43 -8.29 -6.66
N SER A 42 5.38 -8.46 -5.35
CA SER A 42 4.16 -8.74 -4.60
C SER A 42 3.21 -7.57 -4.79
N LYS A 43 2.20 -7.73 -5.65
CA LYS A 43 1.12 -6.76 -5.81
C LYS A 43 0.40 -6.63 -4.47
N PHE A 44 0.12 -5.40 -4.04
CA PHE A 44 -0.67 -5.16 -2.83
C PHE A 44 -2.08 -5.70 -3.04
N ASP A 45 -2.53 -6.62 -2.18
CA ASP A 45 -3.87 -7.19 -2.26
C ASP A 45 -4.88 -6.26 -1.56
N VAL A 46 -5.53 -5.43 -2.38
CA VAL A 46 -6.48 -4.40 -1.94
C VAL A 46 -7.71 -5.02 -1.29
N ASP A 47 -8.27 -6.09 -1.86
CA ASP A 47 -9.53 -6.68 -1.37
C ASP A 47 -9.30 -7.37 -0.01
N SER A 48 -8.23 -8.16 0.08
CA SER A 48 -7.85 -8.80 1.35
C SER A 48 -7.57 -7.77 2.45
N PHE A 49 -6.89 -6.66 2.12
CA PHE A 49 -6.63 -5.59 3.08
C PHE A 49 -7.90 -4.88 3.56
N LEU A 50 -8.84 -4.58 2.66
CA LEU A 50 -10.09 -3.91 3.04
C LEU A 50 -11.02 -4.80 3.87
N ARG A 51 -10.96 -6.13 3.66
CA ARG A 51 -11.79 -7.11 4.35
C ARG A 51 -11.17 -7.65 5.64
N ALA A 52 -9.91 -7.31 5.91
CA ALA A 52 -9.23 -7.73 7.13
C ALA A 52 -9.98 -7.20 8.37
N PRO A 53 -10.15 -8.02 9.43
CA PRO A 53 -10.94 -7.65 10.60
C PRO A 53 -10.33 -6.49 11.40
N ASP A 54 -9.01 -6.31 11.30
CA ASP A 54 -8.21 -5.25 11.90
C ASP A 54 -8.05 -4.01 11.00
N SER A 55 -8.55 -4.07 9.76
CA SER A 55 -8.55 -2.92 8.87
C SER A 55 -9.64 -1.93 9.28
N GLY A 56 -9.22 -0.71 9.55
CA GLY A 56 -10.07 0.44 9.80
C GLY A 56 -9.81 1.55 8.80
N LEU A 57 -10.72 2.52 8.78
CA LEU A 57 -10.59 3.68 7.90
C LEU A 57 -9.27 4.46 8.13
N PRO A 58 -8.80 4.67 9.38
CA PRO A 58 -7.50 5.30 9.62
C PRO A 58 -6.32 4.54 9.02
N GLU A 59 -6.37 3.21 9.05
CA GLU A 59 -5.33 2.34 8.54
C GLU A 59 -5.29 2.43 7.01
N VAL A 60 -6.44 2.43 6.35
CA VAL A 60 -6.54 2.63 4.89
C VAL A 60 -5.98 3.99 4.47
N LEU A 61 -6.38 5.06 5.16
CA LEU A 61 -5.95 6.43 4.86
C LEU A 61 -4.47 6.67 5.16
N GLY A 62 -3.89 5.91 6.10
CA GLY A 62 -2.49 5.98 6.47
C GLY A 62 -1.57 5.03 5.68
N ASN A 63 -2.11 4.07 4.93
CA ASN A 63 -1.30 3.01 4.30
C ASN A 63 -0.75 3.45 2.93
N PRO A 64 0.57 3.71 2.79
CA PRO A 64 1.15 4.15 1.53
C PRO A 64 1.13 3.07 0.45
N GLY A 65 1.13 1.79 0.83
CA GLY A 65 1.03 0.66 -0.10
C GLY A 65 -0.34 0.62 -0.77
N PHE A 66 -1.41 0.72 0.03
CA PHE A 66 -2.79 0.82 -0.46
C PHE A 66 -2.96 2.04 -1.38
N LEU A 67 -2.58 3.23 -0.89
CA LEU A 67 -2.75 4.47 -1.65
C LEU A 67 -1.94 4.45 -2.95
N LYS A 68 -0.73 3.89 -2.95
CA LYS A 68 0.06 3.76 -4.19
C LYS A 68 -0.54 2.74 -5.15
N ALA A 69 -1.07 1.63 -4.65
CA ALA A 69 -1.61 0.56 -5.47
C ALA A 69 -2.95 0.92 -6.13
N THR A 70 -3.71 1.81 -5.51
CA THR A 70 -5.07 2.19 -5.94
C THR A 70 -5.14 3.56 -6.61
N ARG A 71 -4.04 4.34 -6.62
CA ARG A 71 -4.00 5.68 -7.21
C ARG A 71 -4.30 5.63 -8.71
N VAL A 72 -5.30 6.41 -9.13
CA VAL A 72 -5.53 6.68 -10.56
C VAL A 72 -4.65 7.84 -11.04
N SER A 73 -4.59 8.06 -12.35
CA SER A 73 -3.86 9.20 -12.90
C SER A 73 -4.46 10.53 -12.44
N ALA A 74 -3.64 11.59 -12.35
CA ALA A 74 -4.11 12.92 -11.97
C ALA A 74 -5.17 13.44 -12.95
N THR A 75 -5.01 13.14 -14.25
CA THR A 75 -5.98 13.50 -15.29
C THR A 75 -7.32 12.79 -15.08
N GLU A 76 -7.33 11.47 -14.82
CA GLU A 76 -8.58 10.75 -14.50
C GLU A 76 -9.22 11.27 -13.22
N CYS A 77 -8.44 11.54 -12.17
CA CYS A 77 -8.96 12.10 -10.94
C CYS A 77 -9.62 13.47 -11.19
N ALA A 78 -8.99 14.35 -11.97
CA ALA A 78 -9.57 15.63 -12.34
C ALA A 78 -10.88 15.46 -13.13
N VAL A 79 -10.93 14.55 -14.11
CA VAL A 79 -12.15 14.26 -14.88
C VAL A 79 -13.27 13.72 -13.98
N MET A 80 -12.95 12.80 -13.07
CA MET A 80 -13.92 12.24 -12.12
C MET A 80 -14.49 13.30 -11.19
N LEU A 81 -13.64 14.21 -10.69
CA LEU A 81 -14.05 15.28 -9.76
C LEU A 81 -14.77 16.44 -10.45
N GLN A 82 -14.47 16.72 -11.73
CA GLN A 82 -15.09 17.82 -12.49
C GLN A 82 -16.42 17.44 -13.11
N SER A 83 -16.62 16.17 -13.45
CA SER A 83 -17.86 15.74 -14.09
C SER A 83 -19.00 15.82 -13.07
N ALA A 84 -19.83 16.86 -13.16
CA ALA A 84 -21.02 17.10 -12.33
C ALA A 84 -22.10 15.99 -12.39
N SER A 85 -21.78 14.84 -13.00
CA SER A 85 -22.64 13.68 -13.21
C SER A 85 -22.08 12.37 -12.63
N THR A 86 -20.92 12.41 -11.94
CA THR A 86 -20.22 11.25 -11.37
C THR A 86 -20.74 10.81 -10.00
N GLY A 87 -21.90 11.30 -9.56
CA GLY A 87 -22.61 10.76 -8.39
C GLY A 87 -22.36 11.50 -7.08
N VAL A 88 -22.42 10.80 -5.95
CA VAL A 88 -22.46 11.42 -4.60
C VAL A 88 -21.08 11.37 -3.95
N LEU A 89 -20.64 12.49 -3.40
CA LEU A 89 -19.43 12.56 -2.58
C LEU A 89 -19.83 12.53 -1.10
N GLU A 90 -19.50 11.45 -0.40
CA GLU A 90 -19.74 11.28 1.02
C GLU A 90 -18.50 11.69 1.83
N ASP A 91 -18.66 12.59 2.80
CA ASP A 91 -17.61 12.93 3.77
C ASP A 91 -17.26 11.72 4.64
N LEU A 92 -15.97 11.42 4.73
CA LEU A 92 -15.45 10.47 5.70
C LEU A 92 -15.11 11.17 7.01
N PRO A 93 -15.30 10.49 8.16
CA PRO A 93 -14.91 11.05 9.44
C PRO A 93 -13.40 11.36 9.45
N PRO A 94 -12.99 12.44 10.14
CA PRO A 94 -11.59 12.80 10.23
C PRO A 94 -10.81 11.64 10.86
N SER A 95 -9.67 11.32 10.25
CA SER A 95 -8.77 10.29 10.75
C SER A 95 -7.44 10.92 11.14
N SER A 96 -6.91 10.53 12.29
CA SER A 96 -5.59 10.96 12.77
C SER A 96 -4.44 10.53 11.85
N ASN A 97 -4.64 9.48 11.05
CA ASN A 97 -3.64 8.94 10.14
C ASN A 97 -3.80 9.48 8.71
N ALA A 98 -4.87 10.22 8.43
CA ALA A 98 -5.09 10.83 7.13
C ALA A 98 -4.26 12.10 6.95
N ARG A 99 -3.77 12.30 5.73
CA ARG A 99 -2.99 13.50 5.34
C ARG A 99 -3.85 14.76 5.17
N GLY A 100 -5.17 14.62 5.30
CA GLY A 100 -6.16 15.66 5.12
C GLY A 100 -7.57 15.07 5.07
N PRO A 101 -8.58 15.89 4.75
CA PRO A 101 -9.95 15.41 4.56
C PRO A 101 -10.04 14.35 3.46
N ALA A 102 -10.93 13.39 3.64
CA ALA A 102 -11.18 12.31 2.70
C ALA A 102 -12.68 12.13 2.44
N TRP A 103 -13.00 11.55 1.29
CA TRP A 103 -14.36 11.33 0.83
C TRP A 103 -14.50 10.01 0.08
N LEU A 104 -15.71 9.45 0.06
CA LEU A 104 -16.08 8.38 -0.88
C LEU A 104 -16.92 8.96 -2.02
N LEU A 105 -16.43 8.81 -3.24
CA LEU A 105 -17.18 9.11 -4.46
C LEU A 105 -17.93 7.85 -4.90
N HIS A 106 -19.25 7.95 -4.92
CA HIS A 106 -20.17 6.93 -5.40
C HIS A 106 -20.58 7.25 -6.84
N PRO A 107 -19.97 6.63 -7.87
CA PRO A 107 -20.35 6.82 -9.27
C PRO A 107 -21.82 6.52 -9.54
N LYS A 108 -22.45 7.35 -10.37
CA LYS A 108 -23.77 7.05 -10.90
C LYS A 108 -23.72 5.80 -11.79
N GLY A 109 -24.57 4.81 -11.50
CA GLY A 109 -24.69 3.59 -12.30
C GLY A 109 -23.69 2.47 -11.97
N GLN A 110 -22.80 2.67 -10.99
CA GLN A 110 -21.88 1.63 -10.51
C GLN A 110 -21.96 1.52 -8.98
N PRO A 111 -23.08 1.02 -8.42
CA PRO A 111 -23.31 1.03 -6.97
C PRO A 111 -22.33 0.14 -6.19
N ASP A 112 -21.77 -0.88 -6.84
CA ASP A 112 -20.84 -1.84 -6.22
C ASP A 112 -19.39 -1.31 -6.16
N GLN A 113 -19.13 -0.13 -6.72
CA GLN A 113 -17.81 0.47 -6.78
C GLN A 113 -17.81 1.89 -6.19
N VAL A 114 -16.74 2.23 -5.50
CA VAL A 114 -16.49 3.58 -5.00
C VAL A 114 -15.05 4.00 -5.25
N TRP A 115 -14.82 5.30 -5.25
CA TRP A 115 -13.48 5.89 -5.32
C TRP A 115 -13.23 6.63 -4.02
N LEU A 116 -12.10 6.34 -3.38
CA LEU A 116 -11.65 7.10 -2.24
C LEU A 116 -10.93 8.35 -2.76
N VAL A 117 -11.40 9.53 -2.34
CA VAL A 117 -10.78 10.82 -2.64
C VAL A 117 -10.06 11.30 -1.39
N VAL A 118 -8.76 11.55 -1.47
CA VAL A 118 -7.94 12.02 -0.34
C VAL A 118 -7.32 13.35 -0.69
N SER A 119 -7.51 14.35 0.17
CA SER A 119 -6.76 15.60 0.10
C SER A 119 -5.33 15.40 0.58
N GLU A 120 -4.37 15.87 -0.20
CA GLU A 120 -2.97 15.95 0.19
C GLU A 120 -2.63 17.35 0.73
N SER A 121 -1.51 17.45 1.45
CA SER A 121 -0.95 18.71 1.90
C SER A 121 -0.66 19.61 0.70
N GLY A 122 -1.28 20.79 0.66
CA GLY A 122 -1.19 21.71 -0.49
C GLY A 122 -2.49 21.85 -1.28
N GLY A 123 -3.55 21.15 -0.89
CA GLY A 123 -4.90 21.29 -1.48
C GLY A 123 -5.13 20.45 -2.75
N GLU A 124 -4.12 19.70 -3.19
CA GLU A 124 -4.28 18.71 -4.25
C GLU A 124 -5.13 17.53 -3.76
N ARG A 125 -5.90 16.94 -4.68
CA ARG A 125 -6.75 15.77 -4.40
C ARG A 125 -6.28 14.59 -5.22
N THR A 126 -6.29 13.43 -4.58
CA THR A 126 -5.95 12.16 -5.20
C THR A 126 -7.15 11.24 -5.14
N CYS A 127 -7.33 10.45 -6.19
CA CYS A 127 -8.43 9.52 -6.31
C CYS A 127 -7.87 8.09 -6.33
N HIS A 128 -8.56 7.18 -5.66
CA HIS A 128 -8.10 5.82 -5.41
C HIS A 128 -9.23 4.83 -5.69
N GLY A 129 -9.04 3.90 -6.62
CA GLY A 129 -10.06 2.90 -6.98
C GLY A 129 -9.97 2.38 -8.42
N PRO A 130 -11.00 1.64 -8.87
CA PRO A 130 -12.25 1.33 -8.15
C PRO A 130 -12.04 0.44 -6.92
N LEU A 131 -12.81 0.69 -5.86
CA LEU A 131 -12.80 -0.07 -4.61
C LEU A 131 -14.17 -0.73 -4.37
N PRO A 132 -14.25 -1.88 -3.68
CA PRO A 132 -15.52 -2.51 -3.31
C PRO A 132 -16.35 -1.58 -2.40
N ALA A 133 -17.55 -1.23 -2.84
CA ALA A 133 -18.42 -0.29 -2.13
C ALA A 133 -18.83 -0.81 -0.74
N ASP A 134 -19.15 -2.10 -0.64
CA ASP A 134 -19.53 -2.78 0.60
C ASP A 134 -18.42 -2.70 1.66
N ALA A 135 -17.17 -2.97 1.27
CA ALA A 135 -16.03 -2.95 2.17
C ALA A 135 -15.72 -1.52 2.65
N MET A 136 -15.70 -0.55 1.73
CA MET A 136 -15.44 0.85 2.09
C MET A 136 -16.56 1.43 2.95
N GLN A 137 -17.81 1.08 2.68
CA GLN A 137 -18.94 1.55 3.47
C GLN A 137 -18.96 0.92 4.88
N ALA A 138 -18.59 -0.36 5.01
CA ALA A 138 -18.40 -0.98 6.32
C ALA A 138 -17.29 -0.28 7.14
N LEU A 139 -16.18 0.08 6.51
CA LEU A 139 -15.10 0.84 7.17
C LEU A 139 -15.55 2.24 7.59
N ALA A 140 -16.26 2.95 6.71
CA ALA A 140 -16.81 4.27 7.01
C ALA A 140 -17.84 4.24 8.14
N ALA A 141 -18.72 3.23 8.16
CA ALA A 141 -19.71 3.03 9.22
C ALA A 141 -19.03 2.77 10.58
N ARG A 142 -18.05 1.86 10.63
CA ARG A 142 -17.28 1.57 11.85
C ARG A 142 -16.56 2.80 12.40
N ALA A 143 -16.07 3.67 11.52
CA ALA A 143 -15.38 4.90 11.92
C ALA A 143 -16.32 5.99 12.46
N LYS A 144 -17.63 5.92 12.19
CA LYS A 144 -18.63 6.87 12.69
C LYS A 144 -19.14 6.54 14.11
N GLY A 145 -18.98 5.30 14.57
CA GLY A 145 -19.42 4.83 15.89
C GLY A 145 -20.68 3.98 15.84
#